data_AF-G4ZPX2-F1
#
_entry.id   AF-G4ZPX2-F1
#
_cell.length_a   1.000
_cell.length_b   1.000
_cell.length_c   1.000
_cell.angle_alpha   90.00
_cell.angle_beta   90.00
_cell.angle_gamma   90.00
#
_symmetry.space_group_name_H-M   'P 1'
#
loop_
_entity.id
_entity.type
_entity.pdbx_description
1 polymer ?
#
loop_
_entity_poly.entity_id
_entity_poly.type
_entity_poly.pdbx_seq_one_letter_code
_entity_poly.pdbx_strand_id
1 'polypeptide(L)'
;MSRNIDWTPRAEGFLLEVTLTLLDSFKRFGMMKGGLAPYRLGAVSMPHSMREHFLCCGCEACKDVAYPTPCAWRGKMQQCCSINVVNAWDVMTHLSPRRHAKRPCLTAPIKEVVRDMAAHNHKPVCIRGTLVRRFRLNKTNILPLQCVQYFVQGYRTKHLGGSDYVDDVRARILAKGF
;
A
#
# COMPACT_ATOMS: atom_id res chain seq x y z
N MET A 1 -29.91 -7.29 15.15
CA MET A 1 -30.06 -5.81 15.11
C MET A 1 -28.73 -5.19 14.72
N SER A 2 -28.60 -4.76 13.47
CA SER A 2 -27.41 -4.09 12.94
C SER A 2 -27.25 -2.76 13.65
N ARG A 3 -26.30 -2.64 14.59
CA ARG A 3 -25.99 -1.33 15.19
C ARG A 3 -25.59 -0.40 14.04
N ASN A 4 -26.28 0.72 13.91
CA ASN A 4 -25.91 1.76 12.95
C ASN A 4 -24.59 2.35 13.44
N ILE A 5 -23.49 1.97 12.78
CA ILE A 5 -22.16 2.46 13.12
C ILE A 5 -22.05 3.85 12.50
N ASP A 6 -21.93 4.87 13.34
CA ASP A 6 -21.77 6.25 12.89
C ASP A 6 -20.32 6.46 12.42
N TRP A 7 -20.14 6.54 11.10
CA TRP A 7 -18.83 6.65 10.47
C TRP A 7 -18.44 8.11 10.35
N THR A 8 -17.28 8.47 10.90
CA THR A 8 -16.73 9.82 10.75
C THR A 8 -16.01 9.94 9.42
N PRO A 9 -16.39 10.89 8.53
CA PRO A 9 -15.70 11.09 7.27
C PRO A 9 -14.31 11.66 7.48
N ARG A 10 -13.34 11.09 6.76
CA ARG A 10 -11.94 11.55 6.75
C ARG A 10 -11.51 12.06 5.37
N ALA A 11 -12.08 11.47 4.32
CA ALA A 11 -11.97 11.94 2.95
C ALA A 11 -13.24 11.55 2.20
N GLU A 12 -13.84 12.47 1.46
CA GLU A 12 -14.97 12.20 0.58
C GLU A 12 -14.70 12.88 -0.77
N GLY A 13 -14.82 12.12 -1.86
CA GLY A 13 -14.65 12.64 -3.21
C GLY A 13 -13.20 12.89 -3.64
N PHE A 14 -12.20 12.42 -2.89
CA PHE A 14 -10.79 12.68 -3.21
C PHE A 14 -10.23 11.70 -4.24
N LEU A 15 -9.26 12.16 -5.03
CA LEU A 15 -8.48 11.29 -5.92
C LEU A 15 -7.69 10.26 -5.13
N LEU A 16 -7.51 9.07 -5.69
CA LEU A 16 -6.78 7.96 -5.07
C LEU A 16 -5.43 8.37 -4.47
N GLU A 17 -4.63 9.18 -5.16
CA GLU A 17 -3.30 9.60 -4.71
C GLU A 17 -3.33 10.42 -3.41
N VAL A 18 -4.29 11.35 -3.32
CA VAL A 18 -4.50 12.18 -2.13
C VAL A 18 -4.96 11.31 -0.97
N THR A 19 -5.92 10.42 -1.22
CA THR A 19 -6.44 9.52 -0.18
C THR A 19 -5.39 8.51 0.30
N LEU A 20 -4.51 8.02 -0.57
CA LEU A 20 -3.38 7.17 -0.16
C LEU A 20 -2.43 7.91 0.79
N THR A 21 -2.18 9.19 0.54
CA THR A 21 -1.37 10.05 1.42
C THR A 21 -2.02 10.23 2.79
N LEU A 22 -3.35 10.43 2.81
CA LEU A 22 -4.13 10.47 4.05
C LEU A 22 -4.07 9.13 4.80
N LEU A 23 -4.23 8.00 4.09
CA LEU A 23 -4.15 6.68 4.70
C LEU A 23 -2.75 6.38 5.25
N ASP A 24 -1.71 6.85 4.60
CA ASP A 24 -0.35 6.81 5.14
C ASP A 24 -0.24 7.59 6.46
N SER A 25 -1.05 8.63 6.67
CA SER A 25 -1.11 9.35 7.94
C SER A 25 -1.79 8.56 9.06
N PHE A 26 -2.52 7.48 8.78
CA PHE A 26 -3.15 6.67 9.81
C PHE A 26 -2.12 5.81 10.55
N LYS A 27 -2.53 5.26 11.71
CA LYS A 27 -1.74 4.19 12.34
C LYS A 27 -1.80 2.96 11.45
N ARG A 28 -0.82 2.06 11.63
CA ARG A 28 -0.81 0.78 10.92
C ARG A 28 -2.17 0.10 11.06
N PHE A 29 -2.77 -0.24 9.93
CA PHE A 29 -4.06 -0.93 9.83
C PHE A 29 -3.93 -2.18 8.95
N GLY A 30 -4.86 -3.12 9.13
CA GLY A 30 -5.02 -4.29 8.28
C GLY A 30 -6.37 -4.28 7.58
N MET A 31 -6.49 -4.98 6.45
CA MET A 31 -7.78 -5.21 5.80
C MET A 31 -8.47 -6.39 6.48
N MET A 32 -9.72 -6.19 6.92
CA MET A 32 -10.54 -7.25 7.53
C MET A 32 -11.46 -7.90 6.50
N LYS A 33 -12.11 -7.08 5.66
CA LYS A 33 -13.05 -7.54 4.65
C LYS A 33 -12.97 -6.64 3.42
N GLY A 34 -13.07 -7.24 2.24
CA GLY A 34 -13.19 -6.51 0.98
C GLY A 34 -14.42 -7.00 0.21
N GLY A 35 -15.03 -6.14 -0.59
CA GLY A 35 -16.16 -6.50 -1.43
C GLY A 35 -16.48 -5.44 -2.47
N LEU A 36 -17.46 -5.75 -3.32
CA LEU A 36 -18.08 -4.77 -4.20
C LEU A 36 -19.35 -4.25 -3.54
N ALA A 37 -19.53 -2.94 -3.57
CA ALA A 37 -20.71 -2.24 -3.09
C ALA A 37 -21.20 -1.27 -4.17
N PRO A 38 -22.52 -1.04 -4.28
CA PRO A 38 -23.03 0.03 -5.14
C PRO A 38 -22.60 1.40 -4.60
N TYR A 39 -22.27 2.33 -5.49
CA TYR A 39 -22.03 3.72 -5.10
C TYR A 39 -23.30 4.34 -4.52
N ARG A 40 -23.20 4.87 -3.30
CA ARG A 40 -24.26 5.68 -2.69
C ARG A 40 -23.68 7.04 -2.30
N LEU A 41 -24.02 8.06 -3.06
CA LEU A 41 -23.77 9.46 -2.69
C LEU A 41 -25.11 10.18 -2.88
N GLY A 42 -25.80 10.46 -1.77
CA GLY A 42 -27.18 10.96 -1.78
C GLY A 42 -28.21 9.99 -2.41
N ALA A 43 -29.27 10.56 -2.98
CA ALA A 43 -30.40 9.83 -3.59
C ALA A 43 -30.14 9.36 -5.04
N VAL A 44 -28.92 9.51 -5.56
CA VAL A 44 -28.58 9.15 -6.93
C VAL A 44 -27.71 7.91 -6.92
N SER A 45 -28.26 6.80 -7.42
CA SER A 45 -27.47 5.64 -7.82
C SER A 45 -26.70 6.02 -9.10
N MET A 46 -25.41 6.35 -8.99
CA MET A 46 -24.56 6.33 -10.17
C MET A 46 -24.23 4.87 -10.54
N PRO A 47 -24.06 4.54 -11.82
CA PRO A 47 -23.83 3.16 -12.28
C PRO A 47 -22.47 2.58 -11.87
N HIS A 48 -21.66 3.33 -11.13
CA HIS A 48 -20.30 2.93 -10.81
C HIS A 48 -20.29 1.92 -9.66
N SER A 49 -19.59 0.80 -9.89
CA SER A 49 -19.27 -0.15 -8.83
C SER A 49 -18.20 0.45 -7.91
N MET A 50 -18.39 0.33 -6.60
CA MET A 50 -17.41 0.70 -5.59
C MET A 50 -16.74 -0.54 -5.04
N ARG A 51 -15.42 -0.51 -4.94
CA ARG A 51 -14.67 -1.47 -4.14
C ARG A 51 -14.60 -0.98 -2.70
N GLU A 52 -15.19 -1.73 -1.80
CA GLU A 52 -15.25 -1.42 -0.37
C GLU A 52 -14.25 -2.28 0.40
N HIS A 53 -13.52 -1.66 1.32
CA HIS A 53 -12.59 -2.30 2.24
C HIS A 53 -12.87 -1.85 3.67
N PHE A 54 -13.07 -2.80 4.57
CA PHE A 54 -13.10 -2.57 6.01
C PHE A 54 -11.72 -2.80 6.61
N LEU A 55 -11.30 -1.87 7.45
CA LEU A 55 -9.99 -1.80 8.06
C LEU A 55 -10.09 -2.01 9.57
N CYS A 56 -9.06 -2.64 10.15
CA CYS A 56 -8.90 -2.82 11.59
C CYS A 56 -7.54 -2.32 12.06
N CYS A 57 -7.44 -2.02 13.35
CA CYS A 57 -6.18 -1.58 13.93
C CYS A 57 -5.12 -2.69 13.85
N GLY A 58 -4.00 -2.39 13.20
CA GLY A 58 -2.80 -3.24 13.15
C GLY A 58 -1.62 -2.63 13.90
N CYS A 59 -1.85 -1.62 14.73
CA CYS A 59 -0.81 -0.88 15.44
C CYS A 59 -0.27 -1.69 16.61
N GLU A 60 1.04 -1.96 16.64
CA GLU A 60 1.71 -2.67 17.74
C GLU A 60 1.52 -1.97 19.08
N ALA A 61 1.63 -0.64 19.15
CA ALA A 61 1.36 0.12 20.38
C ALA A 61 -0.08 -0.01 20.89
N CYS A 62 -1.06 -0.30 20.02
CA CYS A 62 -2.41 -0.61 20.47
C CYS A 62 -2.55 -2.07 20.90
N LYS A 63 -1.75 -2.99 20.34
CA LYS A 63 -1.71 -4.39 20.75
C LYS A 63 -1.11 -4.55 22.15
N ASP A 64 -0.07 -3.78 22.47
CA ASP A 64 0.59 -3.83 23.79
C ASP A 64 -0.35 -3.47 24.95
N VAL A 65 -1.36 -2.64 24.68
CA VAL A 65 -2.38 -2.20 25.65
C VAL A 65 -3.69 -2.98 25.50
N ALA A 66 -3.87 -3.69 24.38
CA ALA A 66 -5.11 -4.41 24.09
C ALA A 66 -5.19 -5.71 24.91
N TYR A 67 -5.72 -5.62 26.13
CA TYR A 67 -6.10 -6.78 26.92
C TYR A 67 -7.34 -6.45 27.78
N PRO A 68 -8.39 -7.31 27.81
CA PRO A 68 -8.57 -8.55 27.05
C PRO A 68 -9.16 -8.34 25.64
N THR A 69 -9.55 -7.11 25.28
CA THR A 69 -10.25 -6.81 24.02
C THR A 69 -9.33 -6.13 23.00
N PRO A 70 -9.49 -6.46 21.70
CA PRO A 70 -8.71 -5.81 20.64
C PRO A 70 -9.09 -4.33 20.52
N CYS A 71 -8.18 -3.54 19.95
CA CYS A 71 -8.43 -2.13 19.69
C CYS A 71 -9.74 -1.90 18.92
N ALA A 72 -10.57 -0.99 19.44
CA ALA A 72 -11.91 -0.72 18.94
C ALA A 72 -11.93 0.06 17.62
N TRP A 73 -10.83 0.75 17.25
CA TRP A 73 -10.74 1.51 16.01
C TRP A 73 -11.05 0.66 14.78
N ARG A 74 -11.90 1.19 13.89
CA ARG A 74 -12.22 0.62 12.59
C ARG A 74 -12.15 1.69 11.53
N GLY A 75 -11.75 1.29 10.32
CA GLY A 75 -11.76 2.14 9.14
C GLY A 75 -12.64 1.54 8.05
N LYS A 76 -13.07 2.40 7.14
CA LYS A 76 -13.80 2.02 5.93
C LYS A 76 -13.23 2.82 4.77
N MET A 77 -12.95 2.15 3.66
CA MET A 77 -12.51 2.77 2.41
C MET A 77 -13.44 2.32 1.29
N GLN A 78 -13.85 3.23 0.43
CA GLN A 78 -14.59 2.94 -0.79
C GLN A 78 -13.89 3.60 -1.96
N GLN A 79 -13.49 2.83 -2.97
CA GLN A 79 -12.90 3.32 -4.21
C GLN A 79 -13.84 3.07 -5.38
N CYS A 80 -14.05 4.09 -6.20
CA CYS A 80 -14.76 3.94 -7.46
C CYS A 80 -13.92 3.18 -8.49
N CYS A 81 -14.48 2.12 -9.05
CA CYS A 81 -13.82 1.33 -10.09
C CYS A 81 -13.71 2.07 -11.43
N SER A 82 -14.48 3.15 -11.64
CA SER A 82 -14.55 3.85 -12.93
C SER A 82 -13.76 5.16 -12.95
N ILE A 83 -13.82 5.97 -11.88
CA ILE A 83 -13.28 7.34 -11.86
C ILE A 83 -12.17 7.57 -10.82
N ASN A 84 -11.64 6.50 -10.20
CA ASN A 84 -10.53 6.55 -9.22
C ASN A 84 -10.73 7.52 -8.03
N VAL A 85 -11.99 7.86 -7.73
CA VAL A 85 -12.39 8.62 -6.55
C VAL A 85 -12.47 7.68 -5.36
N VAL A 86 -11.97 8.13 -4.20
CA VAL A 86 -11.91 7.35 -2.97
C VAL A 86 -12.50 8.14 -1.82
N ASN A 87 -13.36 7.46 -1.07
CA ASN A 87 -13.87 7.89 0.21
C ASN A 87 -13.24 7.07 1.33
N ALA A 88 -12.95 7.70 2.46
CA ALA A 88 -12.41 7.07 3.65
C ALA A 88 -13.13 7.60 4.90
N TRP A 89 -13.49 6.67 5.78
CA TRP A 89 -14.10 6.95 7.07
C TRP A 89 -13.38 6.16 8.16
N ASP A 90 -13.50 6.64 9.39
CA ASP A 90 -13.14 5.86 10.56
C ASP A 90 -14.20 5.98 11.65
N VAL A 91 -14.09 5.11 12.64
CA VAL A 91 -14.95 5.12 13.82
C VAL A 91 -14.16 4.61 15.02
N MET A 92 -14.60 5.05 16.20
CA MET A 92 -13.93 4.81 17.48
C MET A 92 -12.51 5.40 17.50
N THR A 93 -11.84 5.27 18.64
CA THR A 93 -10.48 5.74 18.84
C THR A 93 -9.52 4.56 18.98
N HIS A 94 -8.25 4.83 18.64
CA HIS A 94 -7.18 3.91 18.98
C HIS A 94 -6.96 3.86 20.49
N LEU A 95 -6.64 2.69 21.04
CA LEU A 95 -6.42 2.51 22.48
C LEU A 95 -5.19 3.27 22.99
N SER A 96 -4.11 3.25 22.21
CA SER A 96 -2.91 4.02 22.51
C SER A 96 -2.88 5.25 21.61
N PRO A 97 -2.48 6.44 22.09
CA PRO A 97 -2.16 7.59 21.24
C PRO A 97 -0.80 7.43 20.56
N ARG A 98 0.10 6.61 21.11
CA ARG A 98 1.44 6.36 20.57
C ARG A 98 1.38 5.72 19.19
N ARG A 99 2.17 6.24 18.26
CA ARG A 99 2.40 5.59 16.96
C ARG A 99 3.64 4.71 17.10
N HIS A 100 3.55 3.46 16.66
CA HIS A 100 4.76 2.66 16.52
C HIS A 100 5.64 3.28 15.43
N ALA A 101 6.97 3.15 15.57
CA ALA A 101 7.90 3.57 14.52
C ALA A 101 7.49 2.92 13.19
N LYS A 102 7.27 3.74 12.16
CA LYS A 102 6.96 3.24 10.82
C LYS A 102 8.18 2.46 10.33
N ARG A 103 7.96 1.22 9.89
CA ARG A 103 9.01 0.48 9.19
C ARG A 103 9.37 1.27 7.93
N PRO A 104 10.66 1.35 7.56
CA PRO A 104 11.09 1.90 6.28
C PRO A 104 10.26 1.29 5.15
N CYS A 105 9.59 2.13 4.37
CA CYS A 105 8.75 1.70 3.25
C CYS A 105 9.19 2.42 1.97
N LEU A 106 9.08 1.73 0.84
CA LEU A 106 9.22 2.33 -0.49
C LEU A 106 8.01 3.25 -0.73
N THR A 107 8.13 4.52 -0.34
CA THR A 107 7.14 5.56 -0.65
C THR A 107 7.05 5.79 -2.16
N ALA A 108 5.97 6.42 -2.63
CA ALA A 108 5.79 6.69 -4.07
C ALA A 108 6.99 7.43 -4.71
N PRO A 109 7.55 8.50 -4.11
CA PRO A 109 8.73 9.19 -4.66
C PRO A 109 9.98 8.29 -4.70
N ILE A 110 10.17 7.44 -3.68
CA ILE A 110 11.27 6.49 -3.66
C ILE A 110 11.10 5.46 -4.78
N LYS A 111 9.88 4.95 -4.99
CA LYS A 111 9.60 3.98 -6.05
C LYS A 111 9.91 4.54 -7.43
N GLU A 112 9.62 5.81 -7.69
CA GLU A 112 9.96 6.45 -8.96
C GLU A 112 11.47 6.44 -9.22
N VAL A 113 12.26 6.87 -8.24
CA VAL A 113 13.74 6.83 -8.35
C VAL A 113 14.23 5.39 -8.53
N VAL A 114 13.64 4.43 -7.81
CA VAL A 114 14.03 3.02 -7.97
C VAL A 114 13.68 2.49 -9.35
N ARG A 115 12.51 2.83 -9.92
CA ARG A 115 12.12 2.44 -11.29
C ARG A 115 13.06 3.03 -12.32
N ASP A 116 13.32 4.33 -12.23
CA ASP A 116 14.23 5.05 -13.12
C ASP A 116 15.63 4.43 -13.10
N MET A 117 16.19 4.22 -11.91
CA MET A 117 17.51 3.58 -11.80
C MET A 117 17.50 2.10 -12.23
N ALA A 118 16.37 1.40 -12.02
CA ALA A 118 16.23 0.01 -12.46
C ALA A 118 16.16 -0.11 -13.98
N ALA A 119 15.53 0.84 -14.68
CA ALA A 119 15.49 0.95 -16.13
C ALA A 119 16.90 1.15 -16.72
N HIS A 120 17.74 1.91 -16.02
CA HIS A 120 19.17 2.08 -16.35
C HIS A 120 20.06 0.94 -15.83
N ASN A 121 19.48 -0.21 -15.49
CA ASN A 121 20.19 -1.42 -15.06
C ASN A 121 21.07 -1.29 -13.80
N HIS A 122 20.90 -0.25 -12.99
CA HIS A 122 21.67 -0.10 -11.75
C HIS A 122 21.42 -1.26 -10.78
N LYS A 123 22.47 -1.68 -10.06
CA LYS A 123 22.38 -2.74 -9.05
C LYS A 123 21.58 -2.25 -7.84
N PRO A 124 20.76 -3.10 -7.18
CA PRO A 124 19.97 -2.74 -6.00
C PRO A 124 20.79 -2.11 -4.86
N VAL A 125 22.06 -2.51 -4.69
CA VAL A 125 22.98 -1.93 -3.71
C VAL A 125 23.29 -0.46 -4.04
N CYS A 126 23.56 -0.15 -5.31
CA CYS A 126 23.81 1.21 -5.78
C CYS A 126 22.55 2.07 -5.63
N ILE A 127 21.40 1.53 -6.02
CA ILE A 127 20.09 2.19 -5.86
C ILE A 127 19.87 2.55 -4.39
N ARG A 128 20.04 1.59 -3.47
CA ARG A 128 19.93 1.83 -2.02
C ARG A 128 20.87 2.94 -1.54
N GLY A 129 22.11 2.97 -2.01
CA GLY A 129 23.07 4.04 -1.69
C GLY A 129 22.61 5.43 -2.17
N THR A 130 22.08 5.50 -3.39
CA THR A 130 21.48 6.74 -3.93
C THR A 130 20.28 7.17 -3.10
N LEU A 131 19.40 6.24 -2.70
CA LEU A 131 18.24 6.55 -1.87
C LEU A 131 18.65 7.13 -0.51
N VAL A 132 19.67 6.57 0.14
CA VAL A 132 20.20 7.07 1.41
C VAL A 132 20.64 8.53 1.27
N ARG A 133 21.35 8.86 0.20
CA ARG A 133 21.84 10.22 -0.06
C ARG A 133 20.71 11.18 -0.45
N ARG A 134 19.86 10.79 -1.40
CA ARG A 134 18.81 11.63 -2.00
C ARG A 134 17.67 11.93 -1.02
N PHE A 135 17.29 10.94 -0.20
CA PHE A 135 16.20 11.09 0.77
C PHE A 135 16.68 11.29 2.21
N ARG A 136 18.00 11.52 2.42
CA ARG A 136 18.63 11.70 3.73
C ARG A 136 18.18 10.63 4.75
N LEU A 137 18.30 9.36 4.35
CA LEU A 137 17.93 8.23 5.21
C LEU A 137 19.04 7.95 6.24
N ASN A 138 18.65 7.79 7.49
CA ASN A 138 19.45 7.48 8.67
C ASN A 138 19.35 5.98 9.01
N LYS A 139 20.15 5.52 10.00
CA LYS A 139 20.15 4.11 10.46
C LYS A 139 18.77 3.56 10.84
N THR A 140 17.85 4.43 11.28
CA THR A 140 16.50 4.05 11.74
C THR A 140 15.45 3.98 10.63
N ASN A 141 15.62 4.70 9.52
CA ASN A 141 14.66 4.77 8.41
C ASN A 141 15.23 4.23 7.09
N ILE A 142 16.44 3.64 7.11
CA ILE A 142 17.06 3.04 5.93
C ILE A 142 16.28 1.81 5.46
N LEU A 143 15.99 1.75 4.16
CA LEU A 143 15.35 0.60 3.57
C LEU A 143 16.27 -0.63 3.63
N PRO A 144 15.79 -1.81 4.05
CA PRO A 144 16.53 -3.06 3.91
C PRO A 144 16.88 -3.31 2.45
N LEU A 145 18.08 -3.82 2.18
CA LEU A 145 18.51 -4.12 0.80
C LEU A 145 17.54 -5.07 0.10
N GLN A 146 17.06 -6.08 0.83
CA GLN A 146 16.08 -7.06 0.36
C GLN A 146 14.79 -6.40 -0.15
N CYS A 147 14.34 -5.31 0.48
CA CYS A 147 13.16 -4.57 0.04
C CYS A 147 13.37 -3.93 -1.34
N VAL A 148 14.53 -3.31 -1.55
CA VAL A 148 14.89 -2.73 -2.85
C VAL A 148 15.07 -3.83 -3.90
N GLN A 149 15.71 -4.95 -3.54
CA GLN A 149 15.89 -6.10 -4.44
C GLN A 149 14.57 -6.67 -4.94
N TYR A 150 13.62 -6.97 -4.04
CA TYR A 150 12.31 -7.50 -4.44
C TYR A 150 11.56 -6.55 -5.37
N PHE A 151 11.58 -5.25 -5.07
CA PHE A 151 10.90 -4.26 -5.91
C PHE A 151 11.54 -4.14 -7.29
N VAL A 152 12.87 -4.04 -7.36
CA VAL A 152 13.62 -3.95 -8.63
C VAL A 152 13.38 -5.20 -9.47
N GLN A 153 13.44 -6.39 -8.86
CA GLN A 153 13.18 -7.64 -9.57
C GLN A 153 11.75 -7.68 -10.12
N GLY A 154 10.76 -7.38 -9.29
CA GLY A 154 9.36 -7.34 -9.73
C GLY A 154 9.12 -6.32 -10.85
N TYR A 155 9.77 -5.16 -10.80
CA TYR A 155 9.69 -4.16 -11.86
C TYR A 155 10.33 -4.65 -13.16
N ARG A 156 11.54 -5.23 -13.09
CA ARG A 156 12.26 -5.77 -14.27
C ARG A 156 11.48 -6.86 -14.97
N THR A 157 10.96 -7.83 -14.22
CA THR A 157 10.16 -8.93 -14.80
C THR A 157 8.90 -8.42 -15.47
N LYS A 158 8.23 -7.39 -14.93
CA LYS A 158 6.96 -6.89 -15.47
C LYS A 158 7.09 -5.86 -16.59
N HIS A 159 8.17 -5.08 -16.60
CA HIS A 159 8.26 -3.89 -17.46
C HIS A 159 9.50 -3.83 -18.34
N LEU A 160 10.54 -4.63 -18.05
CA LEU A 160 11.84 -4.54 -18.72
C LEU A 160 12.26 -5.87 -19.36
N GLY A 161 11.30 -6.77 -19.65
CA GLY A 161 11.58 -8.04 -20.32
C GLY A 161 12.48 -9.00 -19.52
N GLY A 162 12.54 -8.87 -18.18
CA GLY A 162 13.43 -9.70 -17.35
C GLY A 162 13.13 -11.21 -17.37
N SER A 163 12.01 -11.62 -17.97
CA SER A 163 11.67 -13.03 -18.26
C SER A 163 12.34 -13.52 -19.55
N ASP A 164 12.53 -12.62 -20.51
CA ASP A 164 12.85 -12.94 -21.89
C ASP A 164 14.22 -13.62 -22.00
N TYR A 165 15.19 -13.30 -21.12
CA TYR A 165 16.47 -14.02 -21.07
C TYR A 165 16.34 -15.47 -20.58
N VAL A 166 15.51 -15.72 -19.55
CA VAL A 166 15.33 -17.08 -19.01
C VAL A 166 14.49 -17.91 -19.98
N ASP A 167 13.48 -17.30 -20.57
CA ASP A 167 12.64 -17.95 -21.58
C ASP A 167 13.40 -18.18 -22.89
N ASP A 168 14.27 -17.25 -23.32
CA ASP A 168 15.19 -17.46 -24.45
C ASP A 168 16.20 -18.56 -24.15
N VAL A 169 16.80 -18.58 -22.95
CA VAL A 169 17.73 -19.64 -22.57
C VAL A 169 17.02 -21.00 -22.53
N ARG A 170 15.80 -21.06 -21.98
CA ARG A 170 14.97 -22.28 -22.01
C ARG A 170 14.61 -22.70 -23.44
N ALA A 171 14.21 -21.77 -24.28
CA ALA A 171 13.90 -22.04 -25.69
C ALA A 171 15.13 -22.58 -26.43
N ARG A 172 16.32 -22.03 -26.16
CA ARG A 172 17.59 -22.50 -26.75
C ARG A 172 18.01 -23.88 -26.24
N ILE A 173 17.72 -24.21 -24.98
CA ILE A 173 17.97 -25.55 -24.42
C ILE A 173 17.03 -26.57 -25.09
N LEU A 174 15.73 -26.26 -25.17
CA LEU A 174 14.72 -27.11 -25.82
C LEU A 174 15.00 -27.30 -27.32
N ALA A 175 15.40 -26.25 -28.02
CA ALA A 175 15.78 -26.34 -29.44
C ALA A 175 17.02 -27.21 -29.70
N LYS A 176 17.86 -27.43 -28.68
CA LYS A 176 19.03 -28.33 -28.75
C LYS A 176 18.73 -29.75 -28.28
N GLY A 177 17.50 -30.05 -27.86
CA GLY A 177 17.06 -31.41 -27.51
C GLY A 177 17.58 -31.94 -26.17
N PHE A 178 17.85 -31.06 -25.21
CA PHE A 178 18.14 -31.43 -23.82
C PHE A 178 16.88 -31.44 -22.95
#